data_AF-A0A2D5VMR6-F1
#
_entry.id   AF-A0A2D5VMR6-F1
#
_cell.length_a   1.000
_cell.length_b   1.000
_cell.length_c   1.000
_cell.angle_alpha   90.00
_cell.angle_beta   90.00
_cell.angle_gamma   90.00
#
_symmetry.space_group_name_H-M   'P 1'
#
loop_
_entity.id
_entity.type
_entity.pdbx_description
1 polymer ?
#
loop_
_entity_poly.entity_id
_entity_poly.type
_entity_poly.pdbx_seq_one_letter_code
_entity_poly.pdbx_strand_id
1 'polypeptide(L)'
;CPVLDRLRQNTQHAMILEAFTYLLTRKLSQLISLQQKHAEGPSLLLATNHVDGELPLLASAYALGAAGLKVEYFGTEFSPAYIRIAADIVKSSWVWVHMHPSRADQQQPWLHLTDEVSLPVFYSGDVPDSVAQDKHLEASLGRQIQTFITRTGDLS
;
A
#
# COMPACT_ATOMS: atom_id res chain seq x y z
N CYS A 1 13.20 -2.28 -4.71
CA CYS A 1 13.36 -3.54 -5.48
C CYS A 1 14.70 -3.44 -6.20
N PRO A 2 15.70 -4.28 -5.87
CA PRO A 2 17.11 -4.01 -6.25
C PRO A 2 17.35 -3.78 -7.74
N VAL A 3 16.57 -4.42 -8.62
CA VAL A 3 16.66 -4.24 -10.07
C VAL A 3 16.09 -2.89 -10.51
N LEU A 4 14.93 -2.50 -9.98
CA LEU A 4 14.31 -1.20 -10.28
C LEU A 4 15.11 -0.06 -9.66
N ASP A 5 15.67 -0.25 -8.47
CA ASP A 5 16.50 0.75 -7.81
C ASP A 5 17.78 1.03 -8.63
N ARG A 6 18.37 -0.02 -9.24
CA ARG A 6 19.48 0.13 -10.19
C ARG A 6 19.08 0.81 -11.50
N LEU A 7 17.89 0.51 -12.03
CA LEU A 7 17.39 1.14 -13.26
C LEU A 7 17.05 2.62 -13.04
N ARG A 8 16.52 2.99 -11.88
CA ARG A 8 16.22 4.39 -11.49
C ARG A 8 17.48 5.25 -11.36
N GLN A 9 18.63 4.65 -11.02
CA GLN A 9 19.91 5.36 -10.93
C GLN A 9 20.53 5.69 -12.30
N ASN A 10 20.00 5.15 -13.40
CA ASN A 10 20.53 5.38 -14.75
C ASN A 10 19.46 5.95 -15.69
N THR A 11 19.55 7.25 -15.97
CA THR A 11 18.63 7.99 -16.84
C THR A 11 18.65 7.51 -18.30
N GLN A 12 19.71 6.84 -18.75
CA GLN A 12 19.79 6.27 -20.11
C GLN A 12 18.82 5.10 -20.32
N HIS A 13 18.26 4.54 -19.24
CA HIS A 13 17.39 3.37 -19.28
C HIS A 13 15.92 3.71 -18.98
N ALA A 14 15.49 4.97 -19.11
CA ALA A 14 14.14 5.41 -18.78
C ALA A 14 13.04 4.53 -19.44
N MET A 15 13.16 4.26 -20.74
CA MET A 15 12.23 3.38 -21.46
C MET A 15 12.22 1.94 -20.92
N ILE A 16 13.38 1.42 -20.51
CA ILE A 16 13.49 0.08 -19.94
C ILE A 16 12.81 0.06 -18.56
N LEU A 17 13.05 1.07 -17.73
CA LEU A 17 12.41 1.20 -16.42
C LEU A 17 10.88 1.27 -16.55
N GLU A 18 10.35 2.05 -17.48
CA GLU A 18 8.92 2.15 -17.76
C GLU A 18 8.34 0.81 -18.21
N ALA A 19 8.99 0.12 -19.15
CA ALA A 19 8.56 -1.18 -19.63
C ALA A 19 8.54 -2.24 -18.50
N PHE A 20 9.58 -2.29 -17.68
CA PHE A 20 9.63 -3.22 -16.54
C PHE A 20 8.56 -2.89 -15.50
N THR A 21 8.36 -1.61 -15.18
CA THR A 21 7.34 -1.17 -14.23
C THR A 21 5.96 -1.58 -14.73
N TYR A 22 5.64 -1.29 -15.99
CA TYR A 22 4.38 -1.69 -16.61
C TYR A 22 4.15 -3.20 -16.57
N LEU A 23 5.15 -4.00 -16.98
CA LEU A 23 5.03 -5.46 -17.01
C LEU A 23 4.86 -6.05 -15.59
N LEU A 24 5.57 -5.50 -14.60
CA LEU A 24 5.46 -5.94 -13.21
C LEU A 24 4.12 -5.57 -12.60
N THR A 25 3.67 -4.32 -12.78
CA THR A 25 2.34 -3.87 -12.35
C THR A 25 1.26 -4.77 -12.94
N ARG A 26 1.27 -4.97 -14.27
CA ARG A 26 0.30 -5.85 -14.95
C ARG A 26 0.32 -7.27 -14.38
N LYS A 27 1.51 -7.86 -14.17
CA LYS A 27 1.63 -9.23 -13.67
C LYS A 27 1.13 -9.34 -12.23
N LEU A 28 1.47 -8.39 -11.36
CA LEU A 28 1.00 -8.37 -9.98
C LEU A 28 -0.51 -8.21 -9.91
N SER A 29 -1.10 -7.28 -10.66
CA SER A 29 -2.56 -7.11 -10.70
C SER A 29 -3.27 -8.41 -11.09
N GLN A 30 -2.77 -9.12 -12.11
CA GLN A 30 -3.32 -10.42 -12.50
C GLN A 30 -3.23 -11.47 -11.40
N LEU A 31 -2.08 -11.58 -10.73
CA LEU A 31 -1.87 -12.53 -9.64
C LEU A 31 -2.77 -12.22 -8.44
N ILE A 32 -2.90 -10.93 -8.09
CA ILE A 32 -3.81 -10.47 -7.03
C ILE A 32 -5.24 -10.82 -7.39
N SER A 33 -5.72 -10.49 -8.60
CA SER A 33 -7.11 -10.83 -9.00
C SER A 33 -7.39 -12.34 -8.92
N LEU A 34 -6.44 -13.18 -9.30
CA LEU A 34 -6.58 -14.64 -9.18
C LEU A 34 -6.65 -15.09 -7.73
N GLN A 35 -5.80 -14.54 -6.87
CA GLN A 35 -5.75 -14.85 -5.44
C GLN A 35 -7.01 -14.38 -4.71
N GLN A 36 -7.54 -13.22 -5.05
CA GLN A 36 -8.64 -12.56 -4.34
C GLN A 36 -10.02 -13.13 -4.70
N LYS A 37 -10.13 -13.94 -5.77
CA LYS A 37 -11.41 -14.55 -6.20
C LYS A 37 -12.08 -15.41 -5.12
N HIS A 38 -11.29 -15.97 -4.21
CA HIS A 38 -11.76 -16.85 -3.13
C HIS A 38 -11.27 -16.40 -1.75
N ALA A 39 -10.89 -15.12 -1.61
CA ALA A 39 -10.44 -14.60 -0.32
C ALA A 39 -11.63 -14.40 0.63
N GLU A 40 -11.61 -15.08 1.77
CA GLU A 40 -12.65 -15.02 2.81
C GLU A 40 -12.18 -14.27 4.08
N GLY A 41 -10.92 -13.84 4.12
CA GLY A 41 -10.37 -13.13 5.27
C GLY A 41 -10.84 -11.68 5.39
N PRO A 42 -10.41 -11.00 6.47
CA PRO A 42 -10.77 -9.61 6.70
C PRO A 42 -10.27 -8.70 5.56
N SER A 43 -11.05 -7.66 5.27
CA SER A 43 -10.82 -6.73 4.16
C SER A 43 -9.82 -5.64 4.56
N LEU A 44 -8.83 -5.41 3.71
CA LEU A 44 -7.79 -4.40 3.87
C LEU A 44 -7.81 -3.46 2.67
N LEU A 45 -8.10 -2.19 2.93
CA LEU A 45 -8.04 -1.13 1.91
C LEU A 45 -6.61 -0.64 1.76
N LEU A 46 -6.09 -0.72 0.54
CA LEU A 46 -4.75 -0.27 0.18
C LEU A 46 -4.82 1.06 -0.58
N ALA A 47 -3.90 1.96 -0.26
CA ALA A 47 -3.76 3.23 -0.98
C ALA A 47 -2.29 3.69 -1.06
N THR A 48 -2.00 4.58 -1.99
CA THR A 48 -0.69 5.24 -2.14
C THR A 48 -0.90 6.72 -2.39
N ASN A 49 0.00 7.56 -1.88
CA ASN A 49 -0.04 9.00 -2.10
C ASN A 49 0.51 9.43 -3.47
N HIS A 50 1.13 8.52 -4.22
CA HIS A 50 1.78 8.80 -5.50
C HIS A 50 1.77 7.59 -6.43
N VAL A 51 1.78 7.84 -7.75
CA VAL A 51 1.82 6.80 -8.79
C VAL A 51 3.06 5.91 -8.68
N ASP A 52 4.22 6.49 -8.36
CA ASP A 52 5.47 5.73 -8.18
C ASP A 52 5.47 4.79 -6.96
N GLY A 53 4.53 4.99 -6.04
CA GLY A 53 4.29 4.11 -4.91
C GLY A 53 3.42 2.88 -5.23
N GLU A 54 2.82 2.82 -6.42
CA GLU A 54 1.91 1.73 -6.81
C GLU A 54 2.60 0.36 -6.82
N LEU A 55 3.75 0.26 -7.48
CA LEU A 55 4.39 -1.03 -7.66
C LEU A 55 4.83 -1.67 -6.32
N PRO A 56 5.45 -0.92 -5.38
CA PRO A 56 5.64 -1.38 -4.01
C PRO A 56 4.33 -1.78 -3.33
N LEU A 57 3.27 -0.99 -3.45
CA LEU A 57 1.97 -1.27 -2.84
C LEU A 57 1.37 -2.58 -3.37
N LEU A 58 1.45 -2.84 -4.68
CA LEU A 58 0.97 -4.08 -5.29
C LEU A 58 1.80 -5.31 -4.85
N ALA A 59 3.09 -5.14 -4.63
CA ALA A 59 3.91 -6.21 -4.05
C ALA A 59 3.45 -6.55 -2.61
N SER A 60 3.13 -5.53 -1.82
CA SER A 60 2.51 -5.71 -0.49
C SER A 60 1.14 -6.38 -0.60
N ALA A 61 0.29 -5.92 -1.51
CA ALA A 61 -1.05 -6.46 -1.74
C ALA A 61 -1.01 -7.96 -2.02
N TYR A 62 -0.11 -8.39 -2.90
CA TYR A 62 0.07 -9.81 -3.23
C TYR A 62 0.54 -10.64 -2.02
N ALA A 63 1.48 -10.12 -1.23
CA ALA A 63 1.97 -10.80 -0.03
C ALA A 63 0.88 -10.89 1.06
N LEU A 64 0.10 -9.82 1.27
CA LEU A 64 -1.01 -9.76 2.22
C LEU A 64 -2.13 -10.71 1.81
N GLY A 65 -2.47 -10.75 0.52
CA GLY A 65 -3.41 -11.72 -0.01
C GLY A 65 -2.94 -13.16 0.21
N ALA A 66 -1.62 -13.42 0.16
CA ALA A 66 -1.08 -14.75 0.41
C ALA A 66 -1.15 -15.14 1.90
N ALA A 67 -1.16 -14.13 2.77
CA ALA A 67 -1.42 -14.29 4.19
C ALA A 67 -2.92 -14.41 4.54
N GLY A 68 -3.80 -14.49 3.54
CA GLY A 68 -5.24 -14.74 3.73
C GLY A 68 -6.09 -13.47 3.86
N LEU A 69 -5.53 -12.27 3.69
CA LEU A 69 -6.30 -11.03 3.71
C LEU A 69 -7.04 -10.82 2.39
N LYS A 70 -8.24 -10.26 2.48
CA LYS A 70 -8.94 -9.73 1.32
C LYS A 70 -8.39 -8.33 1.04
N VAL A 71 -7.73 -8.10 -0.09
CA VAL A 71 -7.11 -6.80 -0.41
C VAL A 71 -7.93 -6.02 -1.43
N GLU A 72 -8.18 -4.75 -1.13
CA GLU A 72 -8.98 -3.84 -1.94
C GLU A 72 -8.11 -2.65 -2.37
N TYR A 73 -8.03 -2.38 -3.67
CA TYR A 73 -7.19 -1.31 -4.22
C TYR A 73 -7.89 -0.64 -5.42
N PHE A 74 -7.99 0.68 -5.38
CA PHE A 74 -8.75 1.48 -6.36
C PHE A 74 -7.87 2.28 -7.35
N GLY A 75 -6.56 2.04 -7.36
CA GLY A 75 -5.63 2.75 -8.23
C GLY A 75 -4.95 3.96 -7.57
N THR A 76 -4.07 4.61 -8.33
CA THR A 76 -3.16 5.66 -7.84
C THR A 76 -3.79 7.04 -7.78
N GLU A 77 -4.87 7.28 -8.52
CA GLU A 77 -5.58 8.57 -8.54
C GLU A 77 -6.59 8.68 -7.39
N PHE A 78 -6.51 7.77 -6.42
CA PHE A 78 -7.46 7.70 -5.32
C PHE A 78 -7.19 8.81 -4.31
N SER A 79 -8.16 9.71 -4.12
CA SER A 79 -8.04 10.82 -3.17
C SER A 79 -8.17 10.32 -1.72
N PRO A 80 -7.39 10.87 -0.77
CA PRO A 80 -7.54 10.54 0.65
C PRO A 80 -8.96 10.85 1.16
N ALA A 81 -9.64 11.87 0.62
CA ALA A 81 -11.01 12.20 0.97
C ALA A 81 -12.04 11.08 0.67
N TYR A 82 -11.69 10.14 -0.21
CA TYR A 82 -12.56 9.02 -0.58
C TYR A 82 -12.28 7.75 0.24
N ILE A 83 -11.22 7.72 1.05
CA ILE A 83 -10.83 6.53 1.84
C ILE A 83 -11.95 6.09 2.76
N ARG A 84 -12.56 7.01 3.51
CA ARG A 84 -13.68 6.68 4.41
C ARG A 84 -14.84 6.00 3.65
N ILE A 85 -15.25 6.60 2.54
CA ILE A 85 -16.37 6.10 1.74
C ILE A 85 -16.04 4.72 1.15
N ALA A 86 -14.84 4.57 0.59
CA ALA A 86 -14.42 3.29 0.03
C ALA A 86 -14.32 2.20 1.10
N ALA A 87 -13.74 2.51 2.26
CA ALA A 87 -13.59 1.56 3.36
C ALA A 87 -14.95 1.04 3.83
N ASP A 88 -15.97 1.90 3.91
CA ASP A 88 -17.34 1.50 4.23
C ASP A 88 -17.95 0.59 3.14
N ILE A 89 -17.77 0.95 1.86
CA ILE A 89 -18.31 0.18 0.71
C ILE A 89 -17.73 -1.24 0.67
N VAL A 90 -16.42 -1.37 0.82
CA VAL A 90 -15.72 -2.67 0.79
C VAL A 90 -15.63 -3.35 2.16
N LYS A 91 -16.27 -2.75 3.19
CA LYS A 91 -16.29 -3.22 4.57
C LYS A 91 -14.90 -3.56 5.09
N SER A 92 -13.95 -2.66 4.87
CA SER A 92 -12.58 -2.84 5.31
C SER A 92 -12.47 -2.82 6.84
N SER A 93 -11.63 -3.68 7.36
CA SER A 93 -11.25 -3.74 8.77
C SER A 93 -10.11 -2.78 9.08
N TRP A 94 -9.23 -2.53 8.09
CA TRP A 94 -8.06 -1.68 8.22
C TRP A 94 -7.78 -0.92 6.91
N VAL A 95 -7.01 0.15 7.03
CA VAL A 95 -6.43 0.88 5.90
C VAL A 95 -4.92 0.79 5.96
N TRP A 96 -4.26 0.51 4.84
CA TRP A 96 -2.82 0.59 4.70
C TRP A 96 -2.47 1.59 3.61
N VAL A 97 -1.70 2.60 3.98
CA VAL A 97 -1.21 3.65 3.07
C VAL A 97 0.29 3.46 2.83
N HIS A 98 0.68 3.37 1.56
CA HIS A 98 2.08 3.43 1.16
C HIS A 98 2.46 4.86 0.80
N MET A 99 3.40 5.44 1.54
CA MET A 99 3.93 6.77 1.32
C MET A 99 5.13 6.69 0.38
N HIS A 100 5.02 7.33 -0.77
CA HIS A 100 6.15 7.66 -1.64
C HIS A 100 6.68 9.05 -1.28
N PRO A 101 8.00 9.30 -1.43
CA PRO A 101 8.57 10.63 -1.27
C PRO A 101 7.86 11.65 -2.18
N SER A 102 7.30 12.69 -1.57
CA SER A 102 6.59 13.76 -2.25
C SER A 102 6.63 15.03 -1.41
N ARG A 103 6.09 16.13 -1.94
CA ARG A 103 6.08 17.40 -1.20
C ARG A 103 5.14 17.31 0.01
N ALA A 104 5.46 18.05 1.07
CA ALA A 104 4.72 18.00 2.32
C ALA A 104 3.22 18.29 2.14
N ASP A 105 2.85 19.24 1.29
CA ASP A 105 1.47 19.58 0.95
C ASP A 105 0.68 18.41 0.35
N GLN A 106 1.35 17.52 -0.39
CA GLN A 106 0.76 16.31 -0.95
C GLN A 106 0.67 15.17 0.07
N GLN A 107 1.56 15.12 1.06
CA GLN A 107 1.57 14.08 2.09
C GLN A 107 0.58 14.36 3.22
N GLN A 108 0.43 15.63 3.63
CA GLN A 108 -0.39 16.01 4.79
C GLN A 108 -1.81 15.42 4.79
N PRO A 109 -2.58 15.46 3.68
CA PRO A 109 -3.92 14.87 3.66
C PRO A 109 -3.95 13.36 3.96
N TRP A 110 -2.90 12.62 3.60
CA TRP A 110 -2.79 11.19 3.86
C TRP A 110 -2.44 10.89 5.32
N LEU A 111 -1.68 11.77 5.96
CA LEU A 111 -1.28 11.63 7.36
C LEU A 111 -2.45 11.92 8.32
N HIS A 112 -3.38 12.79 7.91
CA HIS A 112 -4.61 13.09 8.67
C HIS A 112 -5.68 11.99 8.61
N LEU A 113 -5.50 10.95 7.77
CA LEU A 113 -6.49 9.87 7.65
C LEU A 113 -6.81 9.18 8.97
N THR A 114 -5.87 9.12 9.92
CA THR A 114 -6.14 8.51 11.22
C THR A 114 -7.14 9.29 12.07
N ASP A 115 -7.31 10.58 11.79
CA ASP A 115 -8.25 11.44 12.50
C ASP A 115 -9.61 11.46 11.79
N GLU A 116 -9.64 11.15 10.49
CA GLU A 116 -10.84 11.22 9.65
C GLU A 116 -11.56 9.87 9.49
N VAL A 117 -10.83 8.77 9.66
CA VAL A 117 -11.33 7.40 9.46
C VAL A 117 -11.39 6.68 10.80
N SER A 118 -12.52 6.03 11.09
CA SER A 118 -12.74 5.28 12.35
C SER A 118 -11.99 3.95 12.42
N LEU A 119 -11.43 3.50 11.30
CA LEU A 119 -10.65 2.27 11.17
C LEU A 119 -9.17 2.52 11.49
N PRO A 120 -8.45 1.53 12.02
CA PRO A 120 -7.01 1.64 12.18
C PRO A 120 -6.32 1.83 10.82
N VAL A 121 -5.44 2.83 10.75
CA VAL A 121 -4.65 3.17 9.56
C VAL A 121 -3.18 2.87 9.84
N PHE A 122 -2.55 2.12 8.93
CA PHE A 122 -1.14 1.78 8.97
C PHE A 122 -0.40 2.43 7.81
N TYR A 123 0.85 2.82 8.03
CA TYR A 123 1.68 3.52 7.05
C TYR A 123 2.95 2.73 6.76
N SER A 124 3.42 2.77 5.51
CA SER A 124 4.70 2.18 5.08
C SER A 124 5.38 3.08 4.05
N GLY A 125 6.67 2.88 3.78
CA GLY A 125 7.41 3.66 2.78
C GLY A 125 8.10 4.87 3.40
N ASP A 126 8.04 6.01 2.72
CA ASP A 126 8.61 7.29 3.16
C ASP A 126 7.65 8.02 4.11
N VAL A 127 7.48 7.45 5.31
CA VAL A 127 6.58 7.97 6.34
C VAL A 127 7.33 9.00 7.19
N PRO A 128 6.81 10.23 7.36
CA PRO A 128 7.45 11.22 8.22
C PRO A 128 7.48 10.80 9.70
N ASP A 129 8.53 11.20 10.42
CA ASP A 129 8.74 10.92 11.85
C ASP A 129 7.60 11.44 12.76
N SER A 130 6.75 12.34 12.24
CA SER A 130 5.58 12.85 12.96
C SER A 130 4.48 11.81 13.15
N VAL A 131 4.49 10.72 12.37
CA VAL A 131 3.52 9.62 12.51
C VAL A 131 3.90 8.75 13.71
N ALA A 132 2.91 8.41 14.53
CA ALA A 132 3.11 7.55 15.68
C ALA A 132 3.68 6.17 15.27
N GLN A 133 4.70 5.69 16.00
CA GLN A 133 5.46 4.47 15.65
C GLN A 133 4.60 3.19 15.61
N ASP A 134 3.51 3.16 16.37
CA ASP A 134 2.54 2.06 16.39
C ASP A 134 1.71 1.97 15.09
N LYS A 135 1.65 3.06 14.31
CA LYS A 135 1.02 3.11 12.98
C LYS A 135 2.03 2.88 11.86
N HIS A 136 3.32 3.07 12.12
CA HIS A 136 4.38 2.87 11.14
C HIS A 136 4.77 1.38 11.03
N LEU A 137 4.76 0.88 9.79
CA LEU A 137 5.26 -0.43 9.38
C LEU A 137 6.68 -0.24 8.84
N GLU A 138 7.62 -0.10 9.75
CA GLU A 138 9.04 0.01 9.41
C GLU A 138 9.61 -1.33 8.93
N ALA A 139 10.76 -1.26 8.25
CA ALA A 139 11.57 -2.38 7.77
C ALA A 139 11.18 -2.98 6.41
N SER A 140 11.80 -4.12 6.08
CA SER A 140 11.61 -4.82 4.81
C SER A 140 10.17 -5.32 4.67
N LEU A 141 9.71 -5.49 3.42
CA LEU A 141 8.34 -5.93 3.12
C LEU A 141 7.87 -7.12 3.98
N GLY A 142 8.68 -8.18 4.08
CA GLY A 142 8.32 -9.35 4.89
C GLY A 142 8.10 -9.02 6.38
N ARG A 143 8.90 -8.12 6.95
CA ARG A 143 8.71 -7.62 8.32
C ARG A 143 7.49 -6.71 8.44
N GLN A 144 7.23 -5.88 7.44
CA GLN A 144 6.02 -5.04 7.41
C GLN A 144 4.76 -5.90 7.45
N ILE A 145 4.70 -6.94 6.61
CA ILE A 145 3.57 -7.90 6.60
C ILE A 145 3.44 -8.59 7.95
N GLN A 146 4.54 -9.10 8.51
CA GLN A 146 4.52 -9.77 9.80
C GLN A 146 4.04 -8.84 10.93
N THR A 147 4.60 -7.65 11.02
CA THR A 147 4.22 -6.64 12.02
C THR A 147 2.75 -6.26 11.89
N PHE A 148 2.27 -6.06 10.65
CA PHE A 148 0.85 -5.78 10.39
C PHE A 148 -0.04 -6.92 10.92
N ILE A 149 0.25 -8.17 10.53
CA ILE A 149 -0.54 -9.34 10.96
C ILE A 149 -0.54 -9.50 12.48
N THR A 150 0.60 -9.31 13.13
CA THR A 150 0.68 -9.39 14.59
C THR A 150 -0.17 -8.30 15.25
N ARG A 151 -0.03 -7.05 14.81
CA ARG A 151 -0.80 -5.92 15.38
C ARG A 151 -2.31 -6.07 15.14
N THR A 152 -2.72 -6.57 13.98
CA THR A 152 -4.15 -6.73 13.68
C THR A 152 -4.78 -7.94 14.34
N GLY A 153 -4.02 -9.02 14.57
CA GLY A 153 -4.46 -10.15 15.38
C GLY A 153 -4.68 -9.81 16.85
N ASP A 154 -3.97 -8.80 17.38
CA ASP A 154 -4.18 -8.29 18.75
C ASP A 154 -5.40 -7.34 18.85
N LEU A 155 -5.90 -6.83 17.72
CA LEU A 155 -7.03 -5.88 17.63
C LEU A 155 -8.37 -6.58 17.33
N SER A 156 -8.37 -7.89 17.06
CA SER A 156 -9.54 -8.73 16.76
C SER A 156 -9.98 -9.55 17.95
#